data_AF-A0A381PUF1-F1
#
_entry.id   AF-A0A381PUF1-F1
#
_cell.length_a   1.000
_cell.length_b   1.000
_cell.length_c   1.000
_cell.angle_alpha   90.00
_cell.angle_beta   90.00
_cell.angle_gamma   90.00
#
_symmetry.space_group_name_H-M   'P 1'
#
loop_
_entity.id
_entity.type
_entity.pdbx_description
1 polymer ?
#
loop_
_entity_poly.entity_id
_entity_poly.type
_entity_poly.pdbx_seq_one_letter_code
_entity_poly.pdbx_strand_id
1 'polypeptide(L)'
;MANWTQNHDLVYAFVCVSFLADGEVDESEKEAMRGNCKVMAPDMSEDDYNTVEAEVIDKFIELGDDGARSAQYTSSLGALKGMFTSDEDRYKLVKNLAYIARADAFIHENEKAMIEESVSVLDMTDKVKLVITESTLFVDPTF
;
A
#
# COMPACT_ATOMS: atom_id res chain seq x y z
N MET A 1 15.99 11.21 10.15
CA MET A 1 15.80 10.19 9.10
C MET A 1 16.36 10.73 7.78
N ALA A 2 17.54 10.30 7.38
CA ALA A 2 18.22 10.80 6.17
C ALA A 2 18.23 9.79 5.01
N ASN A 3 17.71 8.58 5.20
CA ASN A 3 17.76 7.47 4.23
C ASN A 3 16.39 7.01 3.71
N TRP A 4 15.33 7.83 3.84
CA TRP A 4 14.02 7.45 3.31
C TRP A 4 14.04 7.38 1.78
N THR A 5 13.70 6.24 1.22
CA THR A 5 13.70 5.98 -0.23
C THR A 5 12.32 5.55 -0.71
N GLN A 6 12.17 5.41 -2.02
CA GLN A 6 10.93 4.92 -2.64
C GLN A 6 10.53 3.51 -2.19
N ASN A 7 11.51 2.69 -1.82
CA ASN A 7 11.26 1.39 -1.22
C ASN A 7 10.57 1.54 0.15
N HIS A 8 10.92 2.58 0.91
CA HIS A 8 10.22 2.91 2.15
C HIS A 8 8.82 3.42 1.86
N ASP A 9 8.63 4.26 0.85
CA ASP A 9 7.28 4.70 0.46
C ASP A 9 6.38 3.53 0.05
N LEU A 10 6.92 2.57 -0.70
CA LEU A 10 6.22 1.36 -1.12
C LEU A 10 5.82 0.50 0.08
N VAL A 11 6.78 0.18 0.95
CA VAL A 11 6.54 -0.65 2.13
C VAL A 11 5.65 0.08 3.14
N TYR A 12 5.77 1.40 3.27
CA TYR A 12 4.89 2.22 4.11
C TYR A 12 3.44 2.17 3.61
N ALA A 13 3.22 2.29 2.30
CA ALA A 13 1.88 2.16 1.72
C ALA A 13 1.27 0.77 2.00
N PHE A 14 2.10 -0.27 1.94
CA PHE A 14 1.67 -1.64 2.27
C PHE A 14 1.34 -1.82 3.75
N VAL A 15 2.20 -1.34 4.65
CA VAL A 15 1.96 -1.34 6.11
C VAL A 15 0.72 -0.55 6.47
N CYS A 16 0.41 0.53 5.77
CA CYS A 16 -0.81 1.28 6.05
C CYS A 16 -2.06 0.44 5.75
N VAL A 17 -2.08 -0.21 4.59
CA VAL A 17 -3.25 -1.00 4.18
C VAL A 17 -3.45 -2.22 5.08
N SER A 18 -2.38 -2.85 5.57
CA SER A 18 -2.49 -3.98 6.52
C SER A 18 -2.70 -3.52 7.96
N PHE A 19 -1.77 -2.73 8.53
CA PHE A 19 -1.77 -2.42 9.97
C PHE A 19 -2.68 -1.25 10.37
N LEU A 20 -2.77 -0.21 9.55
CA LEU A 20 -3.42 1.04 9.92
C LEU A 20 -4.96 0.92 9.81
N ALA A 21 -5.44 -0.15 9.19
CA ALA A 21 -6.87 -0.41 9.04
C ALA A 21 -7.53 -0.91 10.33
N ASP A 22 -6.88 -1.82 11.07
CA ASP A 22 -7.47 -2.47 12.25
C ASP A 22 -6.53 -2.58 13.47
N GLY A 23 -5.23 -2.26 13.31
CA GLY A 23 -4.23 -2.30 14.38
C GLY A 23 -3.54 -3.65 14.56
N GLU A 24 -3.81 -4.64 13.71
CA GLU A 24 -3.16 -5.94 13.67
C GLU A 24 -2.61 -6.23 12.26
N VAL A 25 -1.70 -7.19 12.13
CA VAL A 25 -1.26 -7.69 10.81
C VAL A 25 -1.15 -9.20 10.88
N ASP A 26 -1.97 -9.90 10.11
CA ASP A 26 -1.93 -11.36 10.02
C ASP A 26 -0.76 -11.83 9.12
N GLU A 27 -0.40 -13.10 9.24
CA GLU A 27 0.67 -13.72 8.46
C GLU A 27 0.34 -13.73 6.96
N SER A 28 -0.94 -13.89 6.58
CA SER A 28 -1.44 -13.76 5.19
C SER A 28 -1.10 -12.41 4.58
N GLU A 29 -1.27 -11.33 5.35
CA GLU A 29 -0.98 -9.98 4.90
C GLU A 29 0.53 -9.75 4.78
N LYS A 30 1.33 -10.23 5.74
CA LYS A 30 2.81 -10.14 5.65
C LYS A 30 3.33 -10.87 4.42
N GLU A 31 2.81 -12.07 4.15
CA GLU A 31 3.15 -12.83 2.95
C GLU A 31 2.73 -12.06 1.68
N ALA A 32 1.54 -11.45 1.67
CA ALA A 32 1.05 -10.64 0.56
C ALA A 32 1.93 -9.40 0.32
N MET A 33 2.34 -8.70 1.37
CA MET A 33 3.24 -7.54 1.30
C MET A 33 4.61 -7.94 0.72
N ARG A 34 5.22 -9.00 1.27
CA ARG A 34 6.51 -9.53 0.80
C ARG A 34 6.44 -9.97 -0.66
N GLY A 35 5.36 -10.67 -1.04
CA GLY A 35 5.11 -11.08 -2.42
C GLY A 35 4.99 -9.90 -3.37
N ASN A 36 4.27 -8.85 -2.98
CA ASN A 36 4.10 -7.64 -3.79
C ASN A 36 5.39 -6.83 -3.93
N CYS A 37 6.22 -6.74 -2.88
CA CYS A 37 7.52 -6.10 -2.97
C CYS A 37 8.43 -6.77 -4.00
N LYS A 38 8.43 -8.12 -4.10
CA LYS A 38 9.20 -8.84 -5.13
C LYS A 38 8.77 -8.49 -6.57
N VAL A 39 7.51 -8.07 -6.76
CA VAL A 39 6.99 -7.66 -8.07
C VAL A 39 7.27 -6.19 -8.36
N MET A 40 7.11 -5.32 -7.36
CA MET A 40 7.19 -3.85 -7.52
C MET A 40 8.61 -3.31 -7.36
N ALA A 41 9.45 -4.00 -6.61
CA ALA A 41 10.85 -3.67 -6.35
C ALA A 41 11.72 -4.94 -6.53
N PRO A 42 11.84 -5.48 -7.76
CA PRO A 42 12.51 -6.76 -8.00
C PRO A 42 14.00 -6.77 -7.64
N ASP A 43 14.63 -5.60 -7.56
CA ASP A 43 16.04 -5.44 -7.18
C ASP A 43 16.26 -5.40 -5.65
N MET A 44 15.19 -5.39 -4.86
CA MET A 44 15.27 -5.41 -3.39
C MET A 44 15.56 -6.83 -2.90
N SER A 45 16.65 -7.00 -2.16
CA SER A 45 16.94 -8.27 -1.49
C SER A 45 16.05 -8.50 -0.27
N GLU A 46 15.99 -9.73 0.24
CA GLU A 46 15.21 -10.02 1.46
C GLU A 46 15.78 -9.30 2.70
N ASP A 47 17.11 -9.13 2.78
CA ASP A 47 17.76 -8.37 3.85
C ASP A 47 17.44 -6.88 3.76
N ASP A 48 17.41 -6.32 2.54
CA ASP A 48 16.99 -4.93 2.30
C ASP A 48 15.53 -4.74 2.67
N TYR A 49 14.65 -5.68 2.30
CA TYR A 49 13.24 -5.63 2.68
C TYR A 49 13.06 -5.60 4.19
N ASN A 50 13.73 -6.52 4.92
CA ASN A 50 13.61 -6.60 6.38
C ASN A 50 14.12 -5.30 7.05
N THR A 51 15.16 -4.69 6.50
CA THR A 51 15.67 -3.40 6.98
C THR A 51 14.67 -2.27 6.75
N VAL A 52 14.15 -2.16 5.52
CA VAL A 52 13.14 -1.16 5.15
C VAL A 52 11.87 -1.32 5.96
N GLU A 53 11.40 -2.56 6.16
CA GLU A 53 10.22 -2.89 6.97
C GLU A 53 10.40 -2.42 8.41
N ALA A 54 11.56 -2.68 9.02
CA ALA A 54 11.85 -2.20 10.38
C ALA A 54 11.85 -0.67 10.46
N GLU A 55 12.50 0.02 9.52
CA GLU A 55 12.53 1.49 9.47
C GLU A 55 11.15 2.11 9.23
N VAL A 56 10.32 1.46 8.41
CA VAL A 56 8.92 1.84 8.17
C VAL A 56 8.08 1.69 9.44
N ILE A 57 8.22 0.57 10.17
CA ILE A 57 7.52 0.34 11.43
C ILE A 57 7.94 1.37 12.48
N ASP A 58 9.25 1.67 12.61
CA ASP A 58 9.74 2.70 13.51
C ASP A 58 9.11 4.06 13.17
N LYS A 59 9.10 4.43 11.89
CA LYS A 59 8.43 5.67 11.42
C LYS A 59 6.94 5.67 11.76
N PHE A 60 6.27 4.55 11.55
CA PHE A 60 4.84 4.40 11.81
C PHE A 60 4.50 4.58 13.29
N ILE A 61 5.32 4.05 14.18
CA ILE A 61 5.22 4.22 15.63
C ILE A 61 5.51 5.68 16.01
N GLU A 62 6.57 6.27 15.47
CA GLU A 62 6.97 7.66 15.74
C GLU A 62 5.89 8.69 15.38
N LEU A 63 5.13 8.45 14.29
CA LEU A 63 4.05 9.36 13.87
C LEU A 63 2.93 9.46 14.90
N GLY A 64 2.72 8.43 15.73
CA GLY A 64 1.94 8.50 16.96
C GLY A 64 0.41 8.59 16.82
N ASP A 65 -0.11 9.17 15.74
CA ASP A 65 -1.55 9.31 15.50
C ASP A 65 -1.97 9.00 14.06
N ASP A 66 -3.25 8.65 13.89
CA ASP A 66 -3.80 8.19 12.60
C ASP A 66 -3.82 9.29 11.54
N GLY A 67 -3.95 10.56 11.94
CA GLY A 67 -3.90 11.69 11.01
C GLY A 67 -2.50 11.86 10.41
N ALA A 68 -1.46 11.77 11.25
CA ALA A 68 -0.08 11.82 10.81
C ALA A 68 0.31 10.62 9.93
N ARG A 69 -0.20 9.42 10.27
CA ARG A 69 0.01 8.20 9.47
C ARG A 69 -0.70 8.26 8.13
N SER A 70 -1.96 8.70 8.10
CA SER A 70 -2.71 8.93 6.86
C SER A 70 -2.03 9.99 5.98
N ALA A 71 -1.54 11.09 6.56
CA ALA A 71 -0.80 12.09 5.78
C ALA A 71 0.51 11.54 5.17
N GLN A 72 1.23 10.69 5.92
CA GLN A 72 2.41 10.00 5.40
C GLN A 72 2.02 9.00 4.29
N TYR A 73 0.90 8.28 4.43
CA TYR A 73 0.36 7.39 3.41
C TYR A 73 0.09 8.14 2.10
N THR A 74 -0.67 9.24 2.16
CA THR A 74 -0.93 10.11 0.99
C THR A 74 0.37 10.60 0.36
N SER A 75 1.34 11.02 1.19
CA SER A 75 2.64 11.50 0.72
C SER A 75 3.43 10.41 -0.01
N SER A 76 3.46 9.19 0.55
CA SER A 76 4.14 8.04 -0.04
C SER A 76 3.50 7.62 -1.35
N LEU A 77 2.16 7.59 -1.45
CA LEU A 77 1.45 7.37 -2.71
C LEU A 77 1.81 8.43 -3.76
N GLY A 78 1.90 9.70 -3.37
CA GLY A 78 2.31 10.79 -4.26
C GLY A 78 3.74 10.63 -4.77
N ALA A 79 4.68 10.20 -3.91
CA ALA A 79 6.06 9.92 -4.29
C ALA A 79 6.15 8.75 -5.29
N LEU A 80 5.42 7.65 -5.02
CA LEU A 80 5.33 6.49 -5.91
C LEU A 80 4.70 6.87 -7.26
N LYS A 81 3.65 7.70 -7.27
CA LYS A 81 3.06 8.22 -8.51
C LYS A 81 4.09 8.89 -9.40
N GLY A 82 4.96 9.71 -8.81
CA GLY A 82 6.00 10.45 -9.53
C GLY A 82 7.01 9.56 -10.24
N MET A 83 7.11 8.29 -9.85
CA MET A 83 7.98 7.30 -10.50
C MET A 83 7.33 6.62 -11.70
N PHE A 84 6.01 6.43 -11.64
CA PHE A 84 5.30 5.66 -12.65
C PHE A 84 5.10 6.47 -13.92
N THR A 85 5.63 5.93 -15.02
CA THR A 85 5.57 6.54 -16.34
C THR A 85 4.30 6.18 -17.11
N SER A 86 3.55 5.16 -16.64
CA SER A 86 2.33 4.67 -17.27
C SER A 86 1.17 4.51 -16.29
N ASP A 87 -0.06 4.55 -16.81
CA ASP A 87 -1.26 4.20 -16.06
C ASP A 87 -1.27 2.71 -15.66
N GLU A 88 -0.58 1.86 -16.43
CA GLU A 88 -0.45 0.43 -16.11
C GLU A 88 0.33 0.20 -14.82
N ASP A 89 1.41 0.96 -14.58
CA ASP A 89 2.21 0.83 -13.36
C ASP A 89 1.46 1.36 -12.13
N ARG A 90 0.70 2.44 -12.31
CA ARG A 90 -0.20 2.97 -11.26
C ARG A 90 -1.32 1.99 -10.94
N TYR A 91 -1.92 1.39 -11.97
CA TYR A 91 -2.91 0.32 -11.81
C TYR A 91 -2.33 -0.89 -11.07
N LYS A 92 -1.10 -1.32 -11.39
CA LYS A 92 -0.41 -2.41 -10.67
C LYS A 92 -0.27 -2.08 -9.18
N LEU A 93 0.09 -0.85 -8.82
CA LEU A 93 0.15 -0.45 -7.42
C LEU A 93 -1.22 -0.52 -6.73
N VAL A 94 -2.27 0.06 -7.32
CA VAL A 94 -3.65 -0.03 -6.78
C VAL A 94 -4.06 -1.48 -6.60
N LYS A 95 -3.81 -2.33 -7.59
CA LYS A 95 -4.14 -3.75 -7.55
C LYS A 95 -3.38 -4.49 -6.45
N ASN A 96 -2.13 -4.13 -6.18
CA ASN A 96 -1.32 -4.75 -5.13
C ASN A 96 -1.79 -4.33 -3.74
N LEU A 97 -2.14 -3.05 -3.54
CA LEU A 97 -2.76 -2.57 -2.31
C LEU A 97 -4.08 -3.31 -2.06
N ALA A 98 -4.93 -3.39 -3.09
CA ALA A 98 -6.16 -4.16 -3.09
C ALA A 98 -5.98 -5.65 -2.77
N TYR A 99 -4.86 -6.24 -3.21
CA TYR A 99 -4.53 -7.63 -2.92
C TYR A 99 -4.15 -7.85 -1.46
N ILE A 100 -3.46 -6.89 -0.84
CA ILE A 100 -3.09 -6.93 0.59
C ILE A 100 -4.37 -6.79 1.43
N ALA A 101 -5.21 -5.78 1.17
CA ALA A 101 -6.47 -5.53 1.89
C ALA A 101 -7.49 -6.69 1.87
N ARG A 102 -7.29 -7.71 1.03
CA ARG A 102 -8.16 -8.88 0.92
C ARG A 102 -7.45 -10.18 1.27
N ALA A 103 -6.21 -10.11 1.75
CA ALA A 103 -5.46 -11.29 2.15
C ALA A 103 -6.17 -12.01 3.31
N ASP A 104 -6.93 -11.25 4.10
CA ASP A 104 -7.73 -11.74 5.20
C ASP A 104 -9.19 -11.98 4.80
N ALA A 105 -9.94 -12.66 5.68
CA ALA A 105 -11.29 -13.14 5.38
C ALA A 105 -12.33 -12.01 5.26
N PHE A 106 -12.06 -10.84 5.84
CA PHE A 106 -12.95 -9.69 5.88
C PHE A 106 -12.21 -8.42 5.50
N ILE A 107 -12.91 -7.51 4.83
CA ILE A 107 -12.38 -6.21 4.41
C ILE A 107 -13.05 -5.12 5.25
N HIS A 108 -12.27 -4.46 6.09
CA HIS A 108 -12.66 -3.40 7.00
C HIS A 108 -12.90 -2.07 6.28
N GLU A 109 -13.75 -1.20 6.86
CA GLU A 109 -14.07 0.11 6.25
C GLU A 109 -12.83 1.00 6.06
N ASN A 110 -11.84 0.89 6.95
CA ASN A 110 -10.59 1.65 6.85
C ASN A 110 -9.72 1.19 5.66
N GLU A 111 -9.63 -0.12 5.39
CA GLU A 111 -8.98 -0.64 4.18
C GLU A 111 -9.64 -0.10 2.93
N LYS A 112 -10.99 -0.14 2.88
CA LYS A 112 -11.75 0.36 1.74
C LYS A 112 -11.43 1.83 1.48
N ALA A 113 -11.43 2.64 2.54
CA ALA A 113 -11.08 4.05 2.46
C ALA A 113 -9.65 4.28 1.95
N MET A 114 -8.68 3.47 2.40
CA MET A 114 -7.29 3.56 1.90
C MET A 114 -7.17 3.15 0.43
N ILE A 115 -7.90 2.12 -0.02
CA ILE A 115 -7.92 1.75 -1.44
C ILE A 115 -8.53 2.87 -2.29
N GLU A 116 -9.65 3.45 -1.85
CA GLU A 116 -10.27 4.59 -2.53
C GLU A 116 -9.32 5.80 -2.60
N GLU A 117 -8.63 6.11 -1.50
CA GLU A 117 -7.61 7.15 -1.46
C GLU A 117 -6.47 6.87 -2.46
N SER A 118 -5.97 5.63 -2.49
CA SER A 118 -4.91 5.24 -3.43
C SER A 118 -5.31 5.47 -4.89
N VAL A 119 -6.55 5.14 -5.25
CA VAL A 119 -7.09 5.36 -6.60
C VAL A 119 -7.16 6.85 -6.93
N SER A 120 -7.54 7.67 -5.96
CA SER A 120 -7.59 9.12 -6.14
C SER A 120 -6.18 9.72 -6.30
N VAL A 121 -5.26 9.43 -5.38
CA VAL A 121 -3.91 10.02 -5.37
C VAL A 121 -3.14 9.62 -6.63
N LEU A 122 -3.29 8.38 -7.08
CA LEU A 122 -2.63 7.82 -8.27
C LEU A 122 -3.27 8.25 -9.60
N ASP A 123 -4.25 9.16 -9.61
CA ASP A 123 -5.00 9.61 -10.80
C ASP A 123 -5.70 8.47 -11.57
N MET A 124 -6.23 7.49 -10.84
CA MET A 124 -6.86 6.29 -11.39
C MET A 124 -8.40 6.29 -11.30
N THR A 125 -9.03 7.31 -10.71
CA THR A 125 -10.48 7.37 -10.45
C THR A 125 -11.35 7.03 -11.67
N ASP A 126 -11.02 7.56 -12.85
CA ASP A 126 -11.78 7.32 -14.10
C ASP A 126 -11.20 6.17 -14.94
N LYS A 127 -10.20 5.46 -14.41
CA LYS A 127 -9.40 4.45 -15.12
C LYS A 127 -9.50 3.06 -14.49
N VAL A 128 -10.06 2.96 -13.29
CA VAL A 128 -10.33 1.71 -12.62
C VAL A 128 -11.77 1.66 -12.12
N LYS A 129 -12.36 0.47 -12.13
CA LYS A 129 -13.60 0.17 -11.42
C LYS A 129 -13.25 -0.59 -10.16
N LEU A 130 -13.66 -0.04 -9.02
CA LEU A 130 -13.59 -0.71 -7.74
C LEU A 130 -14.91 -1.43 -7.49
N VAL A 131 -14.84 -2.73 -7.22
CA VAL A 131 -15.97 -3.51 -6.69
C VAL A 131 -15.57 -3.94 -5.30
N ILE A 132 -16.20 -3.33 -4.29
CA ILE A 132 -15.87 -3.52 -2.88
C ILE A 132 -17.11 -4.06 -2.15
N THR A 133 -16.94 -5.19 -1.47
CA THR A 133 -17.90 -5.79 -0.54
C THR A 133 -17.21 -6.09 0.79
N GLU A 134 -17.89 -6.71 1.74
CA GLU A 134 -17.30 -7.14 3.03
C GLU A 134 -16.24 -8.25 2.89
N SER A 135 -16.20 -8.96 1.75
CA SER A 135 -15.29 -10.10 1.54
C SER A 135 -14.73 -10.14 0.12
N THR A 136 -14.83 -9.05 -0.62
CA THR A 136 -14.44 -9.00 -2.03
C THR A 136 -13.97 -7.61 -2.38
N LEU A 137 -12.77 -7.53 -2.96
CA LEU A 137 -12.23 -6.31 -3.51
C LEU A 137 -11.57 -6.61 -4.85
N PHE A 138 -12.16 -6.07 -5.91
CA PHE A 138 -11.68 -6.16 -7.28
C PHE A 138 -11.36 -4.77 -7.84
N VAL A 139 -10.29 -4.71 -8.61
CA VAL A 139 -9.84 -3.53 -9.34
C VAL A 139 -9.75 -3.91 -10.80
N ASP A 140 -10.68 -3.40 -11.62
CA ASP A 140 -10.72 -3.66 -13.06
C ASP A 140 -10.27 -2.41 -13.83
N PRO A 141 -9.29 -2.50 -14.75
CA PRO A 141 -8.88 -1.36 -15.56
C PRO A 141 -9.93 -1.07 -16.64
N THR A 142 -10.01 0.19 -17.06
CA THR A 142 -10.93 0.64 -18.13
C THR A 142 -10.21 1.21 -19.36
N PHE A 143 -8.91 0.97 -19.48
CA PHE A 143 -8.03 1.47 -20.54
C PHE A 143 -7.30 0.34 -21.27
#